data_AF-A0A5N0EE93-F1
#
_entry.id   AF-A0A5N0EE93-F1
#
_cell.length_a   1.000
_cell.length_b   1.000
_cell.length_c   1.000
_cell.angle_alpha   90.00
_cell.angle_beta   90.00
_cell.angle_gamma   90.00
#
_symmetry.space_group_name_H-M   'P 1'
#
loop_
_entity.id
_entity.type
_entity.pdbx_description
1 polymer ?
#
loop_
_entity_poly.entity_id
_entity_poly.type
_entity_poly.pdbx_seq_one_letter_code
_entity_poly.pdbx_strand_id
1 'polypeptide(L)'
;MVPAASGVSTIGPRLRVRMLSAGLTVAERSCPGGDLTNHQPTVHTAPIRERCSRRPEGESDMHEVWKWANLTLAFVLELAALVALALWGWKTADAMPVKLVSAVGAPALAALAWGMFAAPNATFDHPLLAVVTKVVVFGGAAVGLWAVSYRAAAVVFVAVLVGNLLAIRLGHMTS
;
A
#
# COMPACT_ATOMS: atom_id res chain seq x y z
N MET A 1 4.48 63.03 25.05
CA MET A 1 5.62 63.49 25.89
C MET A 1 5.86 62.42 26.96
N VAL A 2 7.02 61.72 26.87
CA VAL A 2 7.89 61.13 27.93
C VAL A 2 7.30 60.04 28.88
N PRO A 3 8.04 58.99 29.35
CA PRO A 3 9.22 58.28 28.83
C PRO A 3 9.11 56.72 28.86
N ALA A 4 10.23 56.10 28.50
CA ALA A 4 10.56 54.67 28.48
C ALA A 4 10.60 53.97 29.86
N ALA A 5 10.45 52.65 29.84
CA ALA A 5 11.17 51.75 30.74
C ALA A 5 11.55 50.46 30.01
N SER A 6 12.82 50.13 30.18
CA SER A 6 13.65 49.13 29.53
C SER A 6 13.33 47.70 29.99
N GLY A 7 13.58 46.72 29.12
CA GLY A 7 13.56 45.31 29.49
C GLY A 7 14.00 44.40 28.34
N VAL A 8 15.30 44.39 28.05
CA VAL A 8 15.96 43.35 27.25
C VAL A 8 16.38 42.23 28.22
N SER A 9 15.95 40.99 27.99
CA SER A 9 16.83 39.80 27.96
C SER A 9 15.99 38.54 27.65
N THR A 10 16.07 38.03 26.41
CA THR A 10 16.81 36.82 25.99
C THR A 10 16.36 35.52 26.65
N ILE A 11 15.88 34.57 25.82
CA ILE A 11 16.27 33.15 25.74
C ILE A 11 15.32 32.48 24.71
N GLY A 12 15.88 32.06 23.57
CA GLY A 12 15.18 31.22 22.57
C GLY A 12 14.99 29.77 23.08
N PRO A 13 14.54 28.80 22.25
CA PRO A 13 14.70 28.76 20.80
C PRO A 13 13.44 28.38 19.97
N ARG A 14 13.34 28.99 18.79
CA ARG A 14 12.79 28.40 17.55
C ARG A 14 11.36 27.83 17.59
N LEU A 15 10.35 28.71 17.56
CA LEU A 15 9.06 28.34 16.99
C LEU A 15 9.16 28.41 15.46
N ARG A 16 9.42 27.27 14.79
CA ARG A 16 9.15 27.16 13.36
C ARG A 16 7.63 27.05 13.19
N VAL A 17 6.99 28.17 12.86
CA VAL A 17 5.59 28.16 12.40
C VAL A 17 5.60 27.53 11.00
N ARG A 18 5.23 26.25 10.91
CA ARG A 18 4.92 25.60 9.63
C ARG A 18 3.41 25.71 9.44
N MET A 19 3.02 26.66 8.60
CA MET A 19 1.63 26.93 8.26
C MET A 19 1.06 25.75 7.46
N LEU A 20 -0.05 25.19 7.95
CA LEU A 20 -0.78 24.04 7.42
C LEU A 20 -1.28 24.28 5.99
N SER A 21 -1.25 23.24 5.17
CA SER A 21 -2.20 23.05 4.07
C SER A 21 -2.83 21.67 4.24
N ALA A 22 -4.08 21.69 4.73
CA ALA A 22 -5.03 20.59 4.79
C ALA A 22 -4.71 19.37 5.68
N GLY A 23 -5.52 19.21 6.74
CA GLY A 23 -5.80 17.91 7.38
C GLY A 23 -5.07 17.67 8.71
N LEU A 24 -5.85 17.55 9.79
CA LEU A 24 -5.45 17.32 11.18
C LEU A 24 -4.21 16.43 11.37
N THR A 25 -3.17 16.96 12.03
CA THR A 25 -2.29 16.12 12.85
C THR A 25 -3.02 15.81 14.16
N VAL A 26 -3.60 14.63 14.26
CA VAL A 26 -4.05 14.07 15.55
C VAL A 26 -2.80 13.86 16.39
N ALA A 27 -2.65 14.66 17.45
CA ALA A 27 -1.65 14.41 18.48
C ALA A 27 -2.12 13.20 19.30
N GLU A 28 -1.63 12.00 18.96
CA GLU A 28 -1.84 10.81 19.76
C GLU A 28 -1.15 11.00 21.12
N ARG A 29 -1.94 11.32 22.15
CA ARG A 29 -1.47 11.30 23.54
C ARG A 29 -1.51 9.86 24.03
N SER A 30 -0.34 9.24 24.25
CA SER A 30 -0.24 8.00 25.02
C SER A 30 -0.83 8.23 26.42
N CYS A 31 -1.78 7.37 26.83
CA CYS A 31 -2.39 7.45 28.15
C CYS A 31 -1.32 7.21 29.23
N PRO A 32 -1.27 8.02 30.30
CA PRO A 32 -0.47 7.71 31.46
C PRO A 32 -1.03 6.45 32.12
N GLY A 33 -0.22 5.40 32.27
CA GLY A 33 -0.52 4.26 33.14
C GLY A 33 -0.43 4.72 34.60
N GLY A 34 -1.52 5.29 35.12
CA GLY A 34 -1.60 5.80 36.49
C GLY A 34 -2.20 4.77 37.44
N ASP A 35 -1.39 4.32 38.41
CA ASP A 35 -1.80 3.63 39.62
C ASP A 35 -2.88 4.46 40.36
N LEU A 36 -4.05 3.87 40.60
CA LEU A 36 -5.22 4.53 41.19
C LEU A 36 -5.20 4.45 42.73
N THR A 37 -4.08 4.81 43.34
CA THR A 37 -4.05 5.06 44.79
C THR A 37 -4.09 6.56 45.04
N ASN A 38 -5.28 7.01 45.48
CA ASN A 38 -5.54 8.32 46.10
C ASN A 38 -5.72 9.53 45.15
N HIS A 39 -6.97 9.95 44.94
CA HIS A 39 -7.41 11.35 45.07
C HIS A 39 -8.94 11.48 44.93
N GLN A 40 -9.55 12.23 45.85
CA GLN A 40 -10.98 12.50 45.99
C GLN A 40 -11.45 13.61 45.02
N PRO A 41 -12.71 13.60 44.50
CA PRO A 41 -13.11 14.44 43.38
C PRO A 41 -13.62 15.82 43.84
N THR A 42 -13.02 16.90 43.31
CA THR A 42 -13.61 18.24 43.35
C THR A 42 -14.37 18.51 42.05
N VAL A 43 -15.64 18.87 42.19
CA VAL A 43 -16.56 19.16 41.10
C VAL A 43 -16.22 20.53 40.50
N HIS A 44 -15.53 20.53 39.35
CA HIS A 44 -15.46 21.70 38.47
C HIS A 44 -15.67 21.23 37.03
N THR A 45 -16.73 21.77 36.41
CA THR A 45 -17.03 21.85 34.97
C THR A 45 -16.53 20.67 34.13
N ALA A 46 -17.41 19.70 33.87
CA ALA A 46 -17.09 18.48 33.13
C ALA A 46 -16.39 18.79 31.79
N PRO A 47 -15.15 18.33 31.57
CA PRO A 47 -14.54 18.41 30.26
C PRO A 47 -15.26 17.43 29.33
N ILE A 48 -15.29 17.79 28.04
CA ILE A 48 -15.68 16.92 26.93
C ILE A 48 -15.06 15.55 27.19
N ARG A 49 -15.87 14.54 27.51
CA ARG A 49 -15.38 13.19 27.78
C ARG A 49 -14.94 12.63 26.44
N GLU A 50 -13.74 12.98 26.00
CA GLU A 50 -13.05 12.33 24.90
C GLU A 50 -13.05 10.86 25.26
N ARG A 51 -13.94 10.12 24.60
CA ARG A 51 -14.06 8.69 24.76
C ARG A 51 -12.74 8.15 24.22
N CYS A 52 -11.78 7.95 25.10
CA CYS A 52 -10.58 7.21 24.80
C CYS A 52 -11.05 5.81 24.42
N SER A 53 -11.24 5.60 23.12
CA SER A 53 -11.53 4.28 22.59
C SER A 53 -10.23 3.52 22.76
N ARG A 54 -10.10 2.78 23.88
CA ARG A 54 -9.20 1.62 23.88
C ARG A 54 -9.69 0.74 22.74
N ARG A 55 -9.01 0.78 21.58
CA ARG A 55 -9.20 -0.25 20.57
C ARG A 55 -8.92 -1.58 21.27
N PRO A 56 -9.80 -2.59 21.13
CA PRO A 56 -9.50 -3.91 21.64
C PRO A 56 -8.20 -4.39 20.97
N GLU A 57 -7.14 -4.55 21.76
CA GLU A 57 -5.80 -4.89 21.27
C GLU A 57 -5.77 -6.24 20.53
N GLY A 58 -6.80 -7.08 20.70
CA GLY A 58 -6.93 -8.36 19.98
C GLY A 58 -7.63 -8.32 18.62
N GLU A 59 -8.31 -7.24 18.24
CA GLU A 59 -9.00 -7.14 16.92
C GLU A 59 -8.05 -6.67 15.80
N SER A 60 -6.96 -5.97 16.15
CA SER A 60 -6.01 -5.40 15.18
C SER A 60 -5.05 -6.43 14.56
N ASP A 61 -4.66 -7.47 15.30
CA ASP A 61 -3.56 -8.34 14.88
C ASP A 61 -3.94 -9.22 13.67
N MET A 62 -5.13 -9.81 13.68
CA MET A 62 -5.60 -10.70 12.61
C MET A 62 -5.75 -9.97 11.27
N HIS A 63 -6.26 -8.73 11.30
CA HIS A 63 -6.49 -7.93 10.10
C HIS A 63 -5.18 -7.48 9.45
N GLU A 64 -4.17 -7.13 10.25
CA GLU A 64 -2.85 -6.79 9.72
C GLU A 64 -2.16 -8.02 9.11
N VAL A 65 -2.23 -9.19 9.75
CA VAL A 65 -1.70 -10.44 9.17
C VAL A 65 -2.34 -10.76 7.81
N TRP A 66 -3.66 -10.62 7.70
CA TRP A 66 -4.38 -10.84 6.43
C TRP A 66 -3.92 -9.89 5.32
N LYS A 67 -3.76 -8.59 5.63
CA LYS A 67 -3.24 -7.61 4.66
C LYS A 67 -1.85 -7.99 4.19
N TRP A 68 -0.92 -8.28 5.10
CA TRP A 68 0.45 -8.62 4.76
C TRP A 68 0.53 -9.89 3.90
N ALA A 69 -0.30 -10.89 4.19
CA ALA A 69 -0.41 -12.10 3.38
C ALA A 69 -0.85 -11.79 1.95
N ASN A 70 -1.91 -10.99 1.78
CA ASN A 70 -2.41 -10.60 0.46
C ASN A 70 -1.42 -9.76 -0.34
N LEU A 71 -0.74 -8.80 0.31
CA LEU A 71 0.27 -7.98 -0.34
C LEU A 71 1.45 -8.84 -0.80
N THR A 72 1.91 -9.77 0.05
CA THR A 72 2.99 -10.69 -0.30
C THR A 72 2.60 -11.59 -1.47
N LEU A 73 1.39 -12.15 -1.45
CA LEU A 73 0.90 -13.00 -2.53
C LEU A 73 0.74 -12.23 -3.84
N ALA A 74 0.20 -11.01 -3.79
CA ALA A 74 0.08 -10.14 -4.95
C ALA A 74 1.45 -9.81 -5.55
N PHE A 75 2.43 -9.47 -4.71
CA PHE A 75 3.81 -9.20 -5.16
C PHE A 75 4.46 -10.43 -5.83
N VAL A 76 4.28 -11.62 -5.26
CA VAL A 76 4.77 -12.87 -5.86
C VAL A 76 4.11 -13.12 -7.22
N LEU A 77 2.80 -12.88 -7.35
CA LEU A 77 2.09 -12.98 -8.62
C LEU A 77 2.60 -11.98 -9.67
N GLU A 78 2.92 -10.75 -9.26
CA GLU A 78 3.51 -9.73 -10.14
C GLU A 78 4.89 -10.19 -10.67
N LEU A 79 5.77 -10.67 -9.78
CA LEU A 79 7.07 -11.21 -10.18
C LEU A 79 6.92 -12.43 -11.09
N ALA A 80 6.01 -13.36 -10.76
CA ALA A 80 5.74 -14.52 -11.58
C ALA A 80 5.23 -14.14 -12.98
N ALA A 81 4.41 -13.08 -13.09
CA ALA A 81 3.95 -12.58 -14.37
C ALA A 81 5.10 -12.03 -15.23
N LEU A 82 6.02 -11.27 -14.64
CA LEU A 82 7.19 -10.76 -15.36
C LEU A 82 8.12 -11.89 -15.82
N VAL A 83 8.35 -12.90 -14.97
CA VAL A 83 9.12 -14.10 -15.34
C VAL A 83 8.43 -14.87 -16.47
N ALA A 84 7.12 -15.06 -16.40
CA ALA A 84 6.34 -15.70 -17.45
C ALA A 84 6.47 -14.98 -18.81
N LEU A 85 6.36 -13.65 -18.81
CA LEU A 85 6.55 -12.84 -20.01
C LEU A 85 7.98 -12.93 -20.55
N ALA A 86 8.99 -12.92 -19.67
CA ALA A 86 10.38 -13.09 -20.07
C ALA A 86 10.65 -14.47 -20.68
N LEU A 87 10.11 -15.53 -20.07
CA LEU A 87 10.21 -16.91 -20.57
C LEU A 87 9.50 -17.06 -21.92
N TRP A 88 8.34 -16.44 -22.07
CA TRP A 88 7.63 -16.41 -23.34
C TRP A 88 8.44 -15.69 -24.43
N GLY A 89 8.95 -14.49 -24.14
CA GLY A 89 9.79 -13.73 -25.07
C GLY A 89 11.07 -14.49 -25.45
N TRP A 90 11.68 -15.19 -24.50
CA TRP A 90 12.87 -16.02 -24.75
C TRP A 90 12.54 -17.24 -25.62
N LYS A 91 11.40 -17.91 -25.43
CA LYS A 91 11.10 -19.15 -26.16
C LYS A 91 10.44 -18.93 -27.53
N THR A 92 9.95 -17.74 -27.83
CA THR A 92 9.18 -17.46 -29.06
C THR A 92 10.07 -17.11 -30.26
N ALA A 93 11.34 -16.75 -30.06
CA ALA A 93 12.24 -16.35 -31.13
C ALA A 93 13.48 -17.24 -31.24
N ASP A 94 13.84 -17.59 -32.48
CA ASP A 94 15.01 -18.42 -32.80
C ASP A 94 16.30 -17.60 -32.88
N ALA A 95 16.23 -16.40 -33.48
CA ALA A 95 17.38 -15.52 -33.64
C ALA A 95 17.77 -14.86 -32.31
N MET A 96 19.03 -15.00 -31.89
CA MET A 96 19.52 -14.54 -30.59
C MET A 96 19.20 -13.05 -30.29
N PRO A 97 19.39 -12.09 -31.22
CA PRO A 97 19.07 -10.68 -30.93
C PRO A 97 17.58 -10.46 -30.66
N VAL A 98 16.70 -11.05 -31.49
CA VAL A 98 15.24 -10.93 -31.34
C VAL A 98 14.77 -11.60 -30.06
N LYS A 99 15.39 -12.73 -29.71
CA LYS A 99 15.16 -13.48 -28.47
C LYS A 99 15.45 -12.65 -27.23
N LEU A 100 16.62 -12.00 -27.19
CA LEU A 100 17.01 -11.17 -26.06
C LEU A 100 16.12 -9.92 -25.94
N VAL A 101 15.85 -9.26 -27.07
CA VAL A 101 14.95 -8.10 -27.12
C VAL A 101 13.54 -8.47 -26.67
N SER A 102 13.01 -9.63 -27.07
CA SER A 102 11.66 -10.07 -26.68
C SER A 102 11.61 -10.48 -25.21
N ALA A 103 12.63 -11.21 -24.73
CA ALA A 103 12.72 -11.67 -23.35
C ALA A 103 12.82 -10.51 -22.34
N VAL A 104 13.47 -9.40 -22.71
CA VAL A 104 13.58 -8.21 -21.85
C VAL A 104 12.49 -7.19 -22.16
N GLY A 105 12.16 -7.01 -23.43
CA GLY A 105 11.20 -6.02 -23.90
C GLY A 105 9.77 -6.30 -23.43
N ALA A 106 9.31 -7.55 -23.48
CA ALA A 106 7.98 -7.89 -22.99
C ALA A 106 7.77 -7.57 -21.49
N PRO A 107 8.61 -8.02 -20.55
CA PRO A 107 8.48 -7.66 -19.14
C PRO A 107 8.77 -6.17 -18.88
N ALA A 108 9.69 -5.54 -19.62
CA ALA A 108 9.95 -4.10 -19.47
C ALA A 108 8.72 -3.26 -19.86
N LEU A 109 8.07 -3.58 -20.98
CA LEU A 109 6.83 -2.91 -21.40
C LEU A 109 5.71 -3.12 -20.38
N ALA A 110 5.59 -4.33 -19.84
CA ALA A 110 4.62 -4.62 -18.78
C ALA A 110 4.89 -3.78 -17.52
N ALA A 111 6.15 -3.69 -17.06
CA ALA A 111 6.53 -2.90 -15.91
C ALA A 111 6.31 -1.39 -16.12
N LEU A 112 6.60 -0.88 -17.32
CA LEU A 112 6.33 0.51 -17.68
C LEU A 112 4.83 0.81 -17.69
N ALA A 113 4.02 -0.04 -18.33
CA ALA A 113 2.57 0.08 -18.32
C ALA A 113 2.03 0.06 -16.89
N TRP A 114 2.56 -0.83 -16.05
CA TRP A 114 2.19 -0.88 -14.63
C TRP A 114 2.53 0.40 -13.90
N GLY A 115 3.75 0.92 -14.06
CA GLY A 115 4.19 2.19 -13.47
C GLY A 115 3.34 3.38 -13.91
N MET A 116 2.90 3.40 -15.17
CA MET A 116 2.10 4.49 -15.73
C MET A 116 0.64 4.46 -15.31
N PHE A 117 0.02 3.27 -15.16
CA PHE A 117 -1.44 3.13 -15.05
C PHE A 117 -1.94 2.40 -13.81
N ALA A 118 -1.13 1.52 -13.20
CA ALA A 118 -1.59 0.61 -12.15
C ALA A 118 -0.84 0.76 -10.81
N ALA A 119 0.26 1.51 -10.78
CA ALA A 119 1.04 1.80 -9.59
C ALA A 119 0.29 2.77 -8.65
N PRO A 120 0.59 2.76 -7.32
CA PRO A 120 -0.04 3.68 -6.36
C PRO A 120 0.16 5.16 -6.70
N ASN A 121 1.29 5.49 -7.34
CA ASN A 121 1.62 6.82 -7.84
C ASN A 121 1.67 6.83 -9.37
N ALA A 122 0.69 6.19 -10.01
CA ALA A 122 0.57 6.13 -11.46
C ALA A 122 0.50 7.54 -12.07
N THR A 123 1.21 7.76 -13.18
CA THR A 123 1.15 9.03 -13.93
C THR A 123 -0.26 9.32 -14.42
N PHE A 124 -0.99 8.26 -14.82
CA PHE A 124 -2.38 8.34 -15.26
C PHE A 124 -3.27 7.58 -14.28
N ASP A 125 -3.73 8.28 -13.24
CA ASP A 125 -4.61 7.72 -12.22
C ASP A 125 -6.06 7.62 -12.75
N HIS A 126 -6.34 6.54 -13.48
CA HIS A 126 -7.69 6.21 -13.95
C HIS A 126 -8.02 4.74 -13.64
N PRO A 127 -9.11 4.46 -12.89
CA PRO A 127 -9.39 3.11 -12.37
C PRO A 127 -9.56 2.07 -13.48
N LEU A 128 -10.17 2.46 -14.61
CA LEU A 128 -10.32 1.56 -15.77
C LEU A 128 -8.96 1.19 -16.37
N LEU A 129 -8.01 2.13 -16.51
CA LEU A 129 -6.70 1.87 -17.07
C LEU A 129 -5.87 0.97 -16.14
N ALA A 130 -6.00 1.15 -14.83
CA ALA A 130 -5.39 0.28 -13.85
C ALA A 130 -5.87 -1.18 -13.99
N VAL A 131 -7.19 -1.39 -14.16
CA VAL A 131 -7.76 -2.73 -14.36
C VAL A 131 -7.33 -3.33 -15.68
N VAL A 132 -7.40 -2.58 -16.78
CA VAL A 132 -6.99 -3.05 -18.11
C VAL A 132 -5.52 -3.47 -18.09
N THR A 133 -4.64 -2.65 -17.50
CA THR A 133 -3.22 -2.97 -17.36
C THR A 133 -3.00 -4.28 -16.62
N LYS A 134 -3.67 -4.48 -15.47
CA LYS A 134 -3.58 -5.73 -14.70
C LYS A 134 -4.05 -6.93 -15.51
N VAL A 135 -5.17 -6.80 -16.23
CA VAL A 135 -5.70 -7.88 -17.08
C VAL A 135 -4.76 -8.20 -18.22
N VAL A 136 -4.18 -7.19 -18.88
CA VAL A 136 -3.23 -7.40 -19.99
C VAL A 136 -1.95 -8.06 -19.50
N VAL A 137 -1.39 -7.61 -18.38
CA VAL A 137 -0.13 -8.17 -17.86
C VAL A 137 -0.32 -9.57 -17.33
N PHE A 138 -1.33 -9.81 -16.48
CA PHE A 138 -1.58 -11.14 -15.93
C PHE A 138 -2.15 -12.12 -16.98
N GLY A 139 -3.06 -11.65 -17.83
CA GLY A 139 -3.58 -12.43 -18.95
C GLY A 139 -2.49 -12.77 -19.96
N GLY A 140 -1.63 -11.81 -20.30
CA GLY A 140 -0.47 -12.00 -21.15
C GLY A 140 0.52 -13.02 -20.58
N ALA A 141 0.79 -12.97 -19.27
CA ALA A 141 1.61 -13.97 -18.59
C ALA A 141 1.01 -15.39 -18.68
N ALA A 142 -0.30 -15.53 -18.44
CA ALA A 142 -1.00 -16.81 -18.53
C ALA A 142 -0.97 -17.38 -19.96
N VAL A 143 -1.29 -16.55 -20.96
CA VAL A 143 -1.22 -16.91 -22.38
C VAL A 143 0.22 -17.26 -22.77
N GLY A 144 1.20 -16.50 -22.30
CA GLY A 144 2.61 -16.72 -22.55
C GLY A 144 3.07 -18.09 -22.06
N LEU A 145 2.79 -18.43 -20.79
CA LEU A 145 3.08 -19.75 -20.21
C LEU A 145 2.41 -20.88 -21.00
N TRP A 146 1.16 -20.69 -21.40
CA TRP A 146 0.43 -21.67 -22.20
C TRP A 146 1.08 -21.88 -23.56
N ALA A 147 1.47 -20.81 -24.25
CA ALA A 147 2.09 -20.85 -25.58
C ALA A 147 3.43 -21.58 -25.57
N VAL A 148 4.19 -21.50 -24.48
CA VAL A 148 5.49 -22.18 -24.35
C VAL A 148 5.43 -23.55 -23.66
N SER A 149 4.23 -24.17 -23.65
CA SER A 149 3.94 -25.51 -23.12
C SER A 149 4.10 -25.68 -21.61
N TYR A 150 4.21 -24.61 -20.82
CA TYR A 150 4.14 -24.67 -19.35
C TYR A 150 2.68 -24.65 -18.87
N ARG A 151 1.85 -25.57 -19.38
CA ARG A 151 0.39 -25.61 -19.13
C ARG A 151 0.03 -25.73 -17.65
N ALA A 152 0.73 -26.61 -16.92
CA ALA A 152 0.51 -26.77 -15.49
C ALA A 152 0.78 -25.46 -14.72
N ALA A 153 1.88 -24.77 -15.04
CA ALA A 153 2.21 -23.49 -14.42
C ALA A 153 1.18 -22.40 -14.78
N ALA A 154 0.70 -22.35 -16.02
CA ALA A 154 -0.35 -21.42 -16.43
C ALA A 154 -1.64 -21.64 -15.64
N VAL A 155 -2.07 -22.89 -15.47
CA VAL A 155 -3.27 -23.23 -14.69
C VAL A 155 -3.10 -22.86 -13.22
N VAL A 156 -1.96 -23.21 -12.61
CA VAL A 156 -1.67 -22.85 -11.21
C VAL A 156 -1.65 -21.33 -11.03
N PHE A 157 -0.99 -20.60 -11.93
CA PHE A 157 -0.90 -19.16 -11.89
C PHE A 157 -2.29 -18.50 -11.92
N VAL A 158 -3.15 -18.92 -12.86
CA VAL A 158 -4.52 -18.40 -12.97
C VAL A 158 -5.36 -18.80 -11.75
N ALA A 159 -5.25 -20.04 -11.27
CA ALA A 159 -5.98 -20.49 -10.10
C ALA A 159 -5.62 -19.68 -8.84
N VAL A 160 -4.33 -19.42 -8.62
CA VAL A 160 -3.86 -18.60 -7.49
C VAL A 160 -4.30 -17.14 -7.66
N LEU A 161 -4.21 -16.58 -8.87
CA LEU A 161 -4.65 -15.21 -9.16
C LEU A 161 -6.15 -15.03 -8.87
N VAL A 162 -6.98 -15.95 -9.36
CA VAL A 162 -8.43 -15.93 -9.13
C VAL A 162 -8.76 -16.18 -7.66
N GLY A 163 -8.09 -17.14 -7.02
CA GLY A 163 -8.26 -17.42 -5.59
C GLY A 163 -7.95 -16.20 -4.72
N ASN A 164 -6.85 -15.49 -4.99
CA ASN A 164 -6.49 -14.25 -4.31
C ASN A 164 -7.54 -13.16 -4.53
N LEU A 165 -8.00 -12.98 -5.77
CA LEU A 165 -9.04 -12.00 -6.09
C LEU A 165 -10.36 -12.31 -5.36
N LEU A 166 -10.77 -13.58 -5.33
CA LEU A 166 -11.96 -14.02 -4.62
C LEU A 166 -11.82 -13.80 -3.11
N ALA A 167 -10.66 -14.13 -2.52
CA ALA A 167 -10.41 -13.88 -1.10
C ALA A 167 -10.58 -12.39 -0.74
N ILE A 168 -10.04 -11.49 -1.56
CA ILE A 168 -10.19 -10.04 -1.38
C ILE A 168 -11.66 -9.59 -1.51
N ARG A 169 -12.37 -10.12 -2.51
CA ARG A 169 -13.77 -9.76 -2.77
C ARG A 169 -14.73 -10.29 -1.71
N LEU A 170 -14.52 -11.52 -1.25
CA LEU A 170 -15.34 -12.18 -0.24
C LEU A 170 -15.09 -11.61 1.16
N GLY A 171 -13.82 -11.34 1.51
CA GLY A 171 -13.49 -10.75 2.81
C GLY A 171 -14.17 -9.40 3.06
N HIS A 172 -14.39 -8.61 2.00
CA HIS A 172 -15.11 -7.34 2.09
C HIS A 172 -16.63 -7.51 2.34
N MET A 173 -17.21 -8.69 2.09
CA MET A 173 -18.64 -8.95 2.31
C MET A 173 -18.95 -9.55 3.67
N THR A 174 -17.93 -10.07 4.37
CA THR A 174 -18.06 -10.73 5.68
C THR A 174 -17.61 -9.87 6.86
N SER A 175 -17.27 -8.59 6.64
CA SER A 175 -16.79 -7.65 7.66
C SER A 175 -17.87 -6.66 8.08
#